data_AF-A0A1H2YED7-F1
#
_entry.id   AF-A0A1H2YED7-F1
#
_cell.length_a   1.000
_cell.length_b   1.000
_cell.length_c   1.000
_cell.angle_alpha   90.00
_cell.angle_beta   90.00
_cell.angle_gamma   90.00
#
_symmetry.space_group_name_H-M   'P 1'
#
loop_
_entity.id
_entity.type
_entity.pdbx_description
1 polymer ?
#
loop_
_entity_poly.entity_id
_entity_poly.type
_entity_poly.pdbx_seq_one_letter_code
_entity_poly.pdbx_strand_id
1 'polypeptide(L)' 'MPLGQMIWRKSSYSGQSGSCVEVALVPEVVAVRDTKDRDGAVLMFPRRQWAAFLSGLRDRR' A
#
# COMPACT_ATOMS: atom_id res chain seq x y z
N MET A 1 12.52 -12.50 0.99
CA MET A 1 11.33 -12.50 1.86
C MET A 1 10.12 -12.75 0.97
N PRO A 2 9.44 -13.91 1.07
CA PRO A 2 8.24 -14.15 0.27
C PRO A 2 7.12 -13.19 0.68
N LEU A 3 6.43 -12.61 -0.30
CA LEU A 3 5.37 -11.59 -0.12
C LEU A 3 4.19 -12.05 0.75
N GLY A 4 4.01 -13.38 0.90
CA GLY A 4 2.95 -13.99 1.69
C GLY A 4 3.10 -13.86 3.22
N GLN A 5 4.28 -13.50 3.75
CA GLN A 5 4.49 -13.31 5.20
C GLN A 5 4.28 -11.86 5.66
N MET A 6 3.92 -10.95 4.76
CA MET A 6 3.67 -9.55 5.11
C MET A 6 2.28 -9.39 5.74
N ILE A 7 2.19 -8.60 6.81
CA ILE A 7 0.90 -8.26 7.43
C ILE A 7 0.22 -7.20 6.57
N TRP A 8 -0.72 -7.64 5.73
CA TRP A 8 -1.49 -6.78 4.84
C TRP A 8 -2.65 -6.13 5.57
N ARG A 9 -2.79 -4.82 5.40
CA ARG A 9 -3.96 -4.05 5.85
C ARG A 9 -4.73 -3.53 4.65
N LYS A 10 -5.98 -3.98 4.52
CA LYS A 10 -6.92 -3.52 3.50
C LYS A 10 -7.42 -2.13 3.82
N SER A 11 -7.53 -1.26 2.81
CA SER A 11 -8.12 0.07 2.95
C SER A 11 -9.62 -0.02 3.24
N SER A 12 -10.13 0.79 4.17
CA SER A 12 -11.55 0.91 4.49
C SER A 12 -12.40 1.47 3.33
N TYR A 13 -11.74 2.11 2.35
CA TYR A 13 -12.38 2.60 1.12
C TYR A 13 -12.54 1.50 0.04
N SER A 14 -12.12 0.27 0.35
CA SER A 14 -12.26 -0.88 -0.55
C SER A 14 -13.70 -1.44 -0.47
N GLY A 15 -14.61 -0.89 -1.28
CA GLY A 15 -16.01 -1.32 -1.41
C GLY A 15 -16.38 -1.82 -2.81
N GLN A 16 -17.67 -2.09 -3.06
CA GLN A 16 -18.18 -2.63 -4.33
C GLN A 16 -17.86 -1.76 -5.56
N SER A 17 -17.73 -0.45 -5.38
CA SER A 17 -17.52 0.54 -6.46
C SER A 17 -16.17 1.26 -6.37
N GLY A 18 -15.22 0.77 -5.56
CA GLY A 18 -13.95 1.46 -5.28
C GLY A 18 -12.69 0.81 -5.84
N SER A 19 -11.60 1.58 -5.81
CA SER A 19 -10.22 1.13 -6.00
C SER A 19 -9.75 0.40 -4.73
N CYS A 20 -9.71 -0.94 -4.79
CA CYS A 20 -9.41 -1.76 -3.61
C CYS A 20 -7.90 -1.93 -3.46
N VAL A 21 -7.32 -1.39 -2.38
CA VAL A 21 -5.87 -1.45 -2.14
C VAL A 21 -5.57 -2.05 -0.77
N GLU A 22 -4.52 -2.87 -0.73
CA GLU A 22 -3.92 -3.41 0.49
C GLU A 22 -2.49 -2.85 0.62
N VAL A 23 -2.12 -2.50 1.84
CA VAL A 23 -0.78 -1.96 2.16
C VAL A 23 -0.15 -2.82 3.25
N ALA A 24 1.13 -3.13 3.11
CA ALA A 24 1.94 -3.75 4.16
C ALA A 24 3.13 -2.86 4.51
N LEU A 25 3.34 -2.67 5.81
CA LEU A 25 4.49 -1.95 6.34
C LEU A 25 5.56 -2.97 6.73
N VAL A 26 6.69 -2.95 6.05
CA VAL A 26 7.88 -3.74 6.40
C VAL A 26 9.02 -2.80 6.78
N PRO A 27 10.09 -3.27 7.44
CA PRO A 27 11.08 -2.38 8.06
C PRO A 27 11.65 -1.27 7.16
N GLU A 28 11.92 -1.57 5.88
CA GLU A 28 12.55 -0.64 4.93
C GLU A 28 11.62 -0.10 3.84
N VAL A 29 10.54 -0.83 3.53
CA VAL A 29 9.64 -0.49 2.43
C VAL A 29 8.17 -0.54 2.82
N VAL A 30 7.36 0.16 2.05
CA VAL A 30 5.91 0.07 2.05
C VAL A 30 5.51 -0.66 0.78
N ALA A 31 4.85 -1.80 0.94
CA ALA A 31 4.33 -2.59 -0.15
C ALA A 31 2.85 -2.24 -0.37
N VAL A 32 2.45 -2.05 -1.63
CA VAL A 32 1.09 -1.73 -2.03
C VAL A 32 0.68 -2.72 -3.13
N ARG A 33 -0.50 -3.31 -2.99
CA ARG A 33 -1.06 -4.19 -4.02
C ARG A 33 -2.54 -3.93 -4.23
N ASP A 34 -3.03 -4.34 -5.39
CA ASP A 34 -4.47 -4.40 -5.66
C ASP A 34 -5.08 -5.54 -4.85
N THR A 35 -6.18 -5.26 -4.13
CA THR A 35 -6.89 -6.30 -3.38
C THR A 35 -7.59 -7.29 -4.31
N LYS A 36 -7.97 -6.87 -5.52
CA LYS A 36 -8.65 -7.68 -6.53
C LYS A 36 -7.68 -8.62 -7.24
N ASP A 37 -6.39 -8.28 -7.31
CA ASP A 37 -5.34 -9.09 -7.89
C ASP A 37 -4.21 -9.33 -6.86
N ARG A 38 -4.43 -10.30 -5.97
CA ARG A 38 -3.53 -10.59 -4.85
C ARG A 38 -2.23 -11.26 -5.25
N ASP A 39 -2.22 -11.91 -6.42
CA ASP A 39 -1.08 -12.63 -6.99
C ASP A 39 -0.35 -11.77 -8.05
N GLY A 40 -0.92 -10.62 -8.41
CA GLY A 40 -0.33 -9.63 -9.30
C GLY A 40 0.85 -8.86 -8.70
N ALA A 41 1.29 -7.85 -9.44
CA ALA A 41 2.47 -7.08 -9.10
C ALA A 41 2.29 -6.27 -7.79
N VAL A 42 3.31 -6.32 -6.93
CA VAL A 42 3.38 -5.53 -5.70
C VAL A 42 4.29 -4.33 -5.93
N LEU A 43 3.75 -3.12 -5.74
CA LEU A 43 4.54 -1.89 -5.75
C LEU A 43 5.26 -1.73 -4.42
N MET A 44 6.55 -1.43 -4.44
CA MET A 44 7.36 -1.23 -3.24
C MET A 44 8.00 0.15 -3.23
N PHE A 45 7.81 0.87 -2.13
CA PHE A 45 8.34 2.21 -1.95
C PHE A 45 9.23 2.25 -0.71
N PRO A 46 10.42 2.89 -0.75
CA PRO A 46 11.19 3.19 0.45
C PRO A 46 10.34 3.98 1.44
N ARG A 47 10.42 3.66 2.74
CA ARG A 47 9.59 4.32 3.77
C ARG A 47 9.72 5.84 3.78
N ARG A 48 10.91 6.38 3.50
CA ARG A 48 11.13 7.83 3.44
C ARG A 48 10.35 8.48 2.30
N GLN A 49 10.33 7.85 1.13
CA GLN A 49 9.59 8.35 -0.03
C GLN A 49 8.07 8.25 0.20
N TRP A 50 7.62 7.15 0.81
CA TRP A 50 6.22 7.01 1.19
C TRP A 50 5.76 8.09 2.17
N ALA A 51 6.59 8.41 3.18
CA ALA A 51 6.31 9.50 4.11
C ALA A 51 6.24 10.87 3.41
N ALA A 52 7.20 11.17 2.52
CA ALA A 52 7.20 12.40 1.74
C ALA A 52 5.97 12.52 0.84
N PHE A 53 5.57 11.43 0.18
CA PHE A 53 4.35 11.36 -0.62
C PHE A 53 3.11 11.69 0.22
N LEU A 54 2.94 11.05 1.39
CA LEU A 54 1.81 11.32 2.27
C LEU A 54 1.79 12.74 2.85
N SER A 55 2.96 13.34 3.08
CA SER A 55 3.04 14.74 3.50
C SER A 55 2.59 15.67 2.36
N GLY A 56 3.10 15.48 1.14
CA GLY A 56 2.69 16.29 -0.01
C GLY A 56 1.20 16.16 -0.37
N LEU A 57 0.57 15.01 -0.11
CA LEU A 57 -0.88 14.86 -0.25
C LEU A 57 -1.69 15.64 0.78
N ARG A 58 -1.16 15.79 2.01
CA ARG A 58 -1.83 16.53 3.10
C ARG A 58 -1.68 18.04 2.96
N ASP A 59 -0.59 18.49 2.36
CA ASP A 59 -0.31 19.92 2.15
C ASP A 59 -1.12 20.55 1.00
N ARG A 60 -1.78 19.74 0.15
CA ARG A 60 -2.70 20.22 -0.90
C ARG A 60 -4.10 20.54 -0.39
N ARG A 61 -4.21 21.29 0.71
CA ARG A 61 -5.49 21.83 1.19
C ARG A 61 -5.83 23.15 0.50
#